data_AF-A0A953DI83-F1
#
_entry.id   AF-A0A953DI83-F1
#
_cell.length_a   1.000
_cell.length_b   1.000
_cell.length_c   1.000
_cell.angle_alpha   90.00
_cell.angle_beta   90.00
_cell.angle_gamma   90.00
#
_symmetry.space_group_name_H-M   'P 1'
#
loop_
_entity.id
_entity.type
_entity.pdbx_description
1 polymer ?
#
loop_
_entity_poly.entity_id
_entity_poly.type
_entity_poly.pdbx_seq_one_letter_code
_entity_poly.pdbx_strand_id
1 'polypeptide(L)'
;MSETLVDALEAQHRALEKAVGEVQAAYAAGHAANVGAKVSAMRKLLEGHLALENTQLYPKIVEMAAGRQNMLELAKLFQTNMATIAEGLVQFFERFEGQAVDLEAFGPEWKTIVETLTARIKQEEATLHPMFRRLSRMSGVHA
;
A
#
# COMPACT_ATOMS: atom_id res chain seq x y z
N MET A 1 -1.46 8.02 -24.00
CA MET A 1 -2.49 7.12 -23.46
C MET A 1 -2.86 7.67 -22.09
N SER A 2 -4.15 7.81 -21.77
CA SER A 2 -4.56 8.23 -20.43
C SER A 2 -4.20 7.14 -19.44
N GLU A 3 -3.51 7.49 -18.36
CA GLU A 3 -3.19 6.57 -17.26
C GLU A 3 -4.48 6.18 -16.54
N THR A 4 -4.67 4.87 -16.33
CA THR A 4 -5.82 4.33 -15.60
C THR A 4 -5.62 4.47 -14.08
N LEU A 5 -6.68 4.36 -13.28
CA LEU A 5 -6.54 4.36 -11.81
C LEU A 5 -5.64 3.20 -11.35
N VAL A 6 -5.77 2.05 -12.01
CA VAL A 6 -4.94 0.89 -11.70
C VAL A 6 -3.48 1.10 -12.10
N ASP A 7 -3.21 1.72 -13.25
CA ASP A 7 -1.83 2.00 -13.66
C ASP A 7 -1.14 2.96 -12.66
N ALA A 8 -1.88 3.95 -12.16
CA ALA A 8 -1.39 4.86 -11.12
C ALA A 8 -1.10 4.13 -9.79
N LEU A 9 -1.96 3.21 -9.35
CA LEU A 9 -1.75 2.38 -8.16
C LEU A 9 -0.53 1.45 -8.32
N GLU A 10 -0.42 0.76 -9.45
CA GLU A 10 0.74 -0.10 -9.76
C GLU A 10 2.05 0.72 -9.87
N ALA A 11 1.98 1.98 -10.31
CA ALA A 11 3.12 2.90 -10.28
C ALA A 11 3.51 3.27 -8.84
N GLN A 12 2.54 3.51 -7.95
CA GLN A 12 2.78 3.74 -6.53
C GLN A 12 3.38 2.50 -5.84
N HIS A 13 2.95 1.29 -6.20
CA HIS A 13 3.55 0.04 -5.70
C HIS A 13 5.04 -0.04 -6.03
N ARG A 14 5.42 0.21 -7.30
CA ARG A 14 6.83 0.24 -7.70
C ARG A 14 7.64 1.29 -6.95
N ALA A 15 7.04 2.45 -6.66
CA ALA A 15 7.68 3.48 -5.85
C ALA A 15 7.87 3.04 -4.38
N LEU A 16 6.90 2.35 -3.80
CA LEU A 16 6.99 1.77 -2.46
C LEU A 16 8.06 0.67 -2.37
N GLU A 17 8.12 -0.24 -3.35
CA GLU A 17 9.16 -1.27 -3.43
C GLU A 17 10.57 -0.68 -3.52
N LYS A 18 10.72 0.38 -4.33
CA LYS A 18 11.99 1.13 -4.41
C LYS A 18 12.35 1.74 -3.05
N ALA A 19 11.38 2.36 -2.36
CA ALA A 19 11.61 2.95 -1.04
C ALA A 19 12.01 1.89 0.01
N VAL A 20 11.40 0.70 -0.02
CA VAL A 20 11.81 -0.45 0.81
C VAL A 20 13.28 -0.80 0.55
N GLY A 21 13.70 -0.92 -0.71
CA GLY A 21 15.09 -1.19 -1.06
C GLY A 21 16.06 -0.14 -0.53
N GLU A 22 15.67 1.14 -0.59
CA GLU A 22 16.48 2.25 -0.07
C GLU A 22 16.62 2.21 1.47
N VAL A 23 15.54 1.93 2.20
CA VAL A 23 15.58 1.77 3.66
C VAL A 23 16.45 0.58 4.04
N GLN A 24 16.28 -0.56 3.36
CA GLN A 24 17.08 -1.76 3.57
C GLN A 24 18.58 -1.51 3.36
N ALA A 25 18.94 -0.75 2.32
CA ALA A 25 20.33 -0.38 2.05
C ALA A 25 20.91 0.51 3.15
N ALA A 26 20.14 1.50 3.63
CA ALA A 26 20.59 2.36 4.74
C ALA A 26 20.73 1.60 6.06
N TYR A 27 19.82 0.65 6.32
CA TYR A 27 19.88 -0.24 7.47
C TYR A 27 21.12 -1.13 7.42
N ALA A 28 21.38 -1.79 6.29
CA ALA A 28 22.56 -2.64 6.11
C ALA A 28 23.89 -1.89 6.24
N ALA A 29 23.91 -0.59 5.92
CA ALA A 29 25.08 0.27 6.09
C ALA A 29 25.25 0.82 7.52
N GLY A 30 24.33 0.53 8.45
CA GLY A 30 24.41 1.01 9.84
C GLY A 30 24.12 2.50 10.01
N HIS A 31 23.52 3.16 9.01
CA HIS A 31 23.29 4.61 9.02
C HIS A 31 21.95 4.98 9.68
N ALA A 32 21.89 4.92 11.01
CA ALA A 32 20.68 5.16 11.81
C ALA A 32 19.88 6.43 11.42
N ALA A 33 20.56 7.57 11.20
CA ALA A 33 19.90 8.81 10.79
C ALA A 33 19.31 8.73 9.37
N ASN A 34 19.99 8.02 8.45
CA ASN A 34 19.50 7.82 7.08
C ASN A 34 18.31 6.85 7.04
N VAL A 35 18.27 5.87 7.94
CA VAL A 35 17.12 4.96 8.08
C VAL A 35 15.87 5.78 8.42
N GLY A 36 15.91 6.59 9.48
CA GLY A 36 14.75 7.39 9.90
C GLY A 36 14.25 8.33 8.81
N ALA A 37 15.15 9.03 8.10
CA ALA A 37 14.78 9.91 7.00
C ALA A 37 14.11 9.17 5.83
N LYS A 38 14.60 7.96 5.49
CA LYS A 38 14.02 7.14 4.41
C LYS A 38 12.69 6.51 4.81
N VAL A 39 12.55 6.12 6.08
CA VAL A 39 11.29 5.67 6.68
C VAL A 39 10.24 6.78 6.58
N SER A 40 10.58 8.03 6.92
CA SER A 40 9.68 9.18 6.73
C SER A 40 9.29 9.41 5.28
N ALA A 41 10.21 9.22 4.32
CA ALA A 41 9.90 9.36 2.90
C ALA A 41 8.96 8.24 2.42
N MET A 42 9.19 7.01 2.85
CA MET A 42 8.34 5.85 2.56
C MET A 42 6.93 6.03 3.14
N ARG A 43 6.80 6.55 4.37
CA ARG A 43 5.51 6.86 5.00
C ARG A 43 4.62 7.70 4.08
N LYS A 44 5.17 8.80 3.54
CA LYS A 44 4.42 9.71 2.65
C LYS A 44 3.93 9.03 1.37
N LEU A 45 4.74 8.12 0.81
CA LEU A 45 4.33 7.33 -0.36
C LEU A 45 3.17 6.41 0.00
N LEU A 46 3.24 5.74 1.15
CA LEU A 46 2.18 4.85 1.60
C LEU A 46 0.90 5.61 1.91
N GLU A 47 0.97 6.73 2.62
CA GLU A 47 -0.19 7.58 2.91
C GLU A 47 -0.89 8.05 1.63
N GLY A 48 -0.11 8.49 0.63
CA GLY A 48 -0.66 8.87 -0.67
C GLY A 48 -1.32 7.70 -1.42
N HIS A 49 -0.74 6.52 -1.31
CA HIS A 49 -1.29 5.30 -1.90
C HIS A 49 -2.61 4.88 -1.23
N LEU A 50 -2.62 4.76 0.10
CA LEU A 50 -3.83 4.44 0.87
C LEU A 50 -4.93 5.46 0.67
N ALA A 51 -4.59 6.75 0.58
CA ALA A 51 -5.57 7.80 0.29
C ALA A 51 -6.23 7.61 -1.07
N LEU A 52 -5.47 7.24 -2.10
CA LEU A 52 -6.00 7.00 -3.43
C LEU A 52 -6.98 5.81 -3.43
N GLU A 53 -6.65 4.74 -2.74
CA GLU A 53 -7.53 3.57 -2.62
C GLU A 53 -8.82 3.89 -1.87
N ASN A 54 -8.70 4.56 -0.71
CA ASN A 54 -9.82 4.91 0.16
C ASN A 54 -10.79 5.92 -0.47
N THR A 55 -10.27 6.86 -1.25
CA THR A 55 -11.08 7.93 -1.85
C THR A 55 -11.56 7.62 -3.26
N GLN A 56 -10.90 6.70 -3.97
CA GLN A 56 -11.24 6.39 -5.37
C GLN A 56 -11.51 4.91 -5.62
N LEU A 57 -10.56 4.02 -5.31
CA LEU A 57 -10.67 2.61 -5.70
C LEU A 57 -11.85 1.91 -5.01
N TYR A 58 -11.89 1.88 -3.68
CA TYR A 58 -12.93 1.19 -2.93
C TYR A 58 -14.33 1.77 -3.21
N PRO A 59 -14.53 3.10 -3.19
CA PRO A 59 -15.83 3.67 -3.54
C PRO A 59 -16.32 3.28 -4.94
N LYS A 60 -15.45 3.31 -5.96
CA LYS A 60 -15.82 2.92 -7.33
C LYS A 60 -16.15 1.43 -7.43
N ILE A 61 -15.43 0.56 -6.71
CA ILE A 61 -15.77 -0.86 -6.65
C ILE A 61 -17.16 -1.05 -6.05
N VAL A 62 -17.46 -0.38 -4.94
CA VAL A 62 -18.78 -0.46 -4.27
C VAL A 62 -19.89 0.01 -5.20
N GLU A 63 -19.69 1.13 -5.90
CA GLU A 63 -20.64 1.68 -6.88
C GLU A 63 -20.90 0.68 -8.02
N MET A 64 -19.84 0.13 -8.63
CA MET A 64 -19.97 -0.82 -9.73
C MET A 64 -20.48 -2.21 -9.30
N ALA A 65 -20.31 -2.56 -8.03
CA ALA A 65 -20.82 -3.79 -7.43
C ALA A 65 -22.26 -3.64 -6.92
N ALA A 66 -22.90 -2.48 -7.05
CA ALA A 66 -24.30 -2.28 -6.67
C ALA A 66 -25.20 -3.32 -7.37
N GLY A 67 -25.98 -4.07 -6.58
CA GLY A 67 -26.80 -5.19 -7.07
C GLY A 67 -26.06 -6.53 -7.24
N ARG A 68 -24.78 -6.63 -6.88
CA ARG A 68 -23.96 -7.86 -6.92
C ARG A 68 -23.39 -8.17 -5.54
N GLN A 69 -24.21 -8.79 -4.70
CA GLN A 69 -23.94 -8.95 -3.25
C GLN A 69 -22.60 -9.64 -2.94
N ASN A 70 -22.23 -10.67 -3.71
CA ASN A 70 -20.94 -11.37 -3.58
C ASN A 70 -19.72 -10.47 -3.87
N MET A 71 -19.83 -9.56 -4.84
CA MET A 71 -18.75 -8.63 -5.21
C MET A 71 -18.60 -7.51 -4.18
N LEU A 72 -19.73 -7.08 -3.60
CA LEU A 72 -19.74 -6.08 -2.53
C LEU A 72 -19.11 -6.62 -1.24
N GLU A 73 -19.40 -7.87 -0.87
CA GLU A 73 -18.79 -8.54 0.29
C GLU A 73 -17.28 -8.69 0.12
N LEU A 74 -16.83 -9.10 -1.07
CA LEU A 74 -15.41 -9.19 -1.38
C LEU A 74 -14.72 -7.83 -1.25
N ALA A 75 -15.29 -6.77 -1.84
CA ALA A 75 -14.74 -5.42 -1.77
C ALA A 75 -14.61 -4.91 -0.32
N LYS A 76 -15.62 -5.15 0.52
CA LYS A 76 -15.59 -4.80 1.94
C LYS A 76 -14.55 -5.59 2.72
N LEU A 77 -14.40 -6.90 2.43
CA LEU A 77 -13.38 -7.72 3.05
C LEU A 77 -11.97 -7.20 2.74
N PHE A 78 -11.72 -6.82 1.48
CA PHE A 78 -10.48 -6.17 1.08
C PHE A 78 -10.25 -4.87 1.86
N GLN A 79 -11.24 -3.98 1.88
CA GLN A 79 -11.12 -2.71 2.60
C GLN A 79 -10.80 -2.90 4.10
N THR A 80 -11.49 -3.81 4.78
CA THR A 80 -11.26 -4.07 6.22
C THR A 80 -9.88 -4.68 6.47
N ASN A 81 -9.49 -5.69 5.70
CA ASN A 81 -8.17 -6.31 5.86
C ASN A 81 -7.04 -5.31 5.60
N MET A 82 -7.22 -4.41 4.63
CA MET A 82 -6.22 -3.41 4.30
C MET A 82 -6.14 -2.28 5.34
N ALA A 83 -7.26 -1.93 5.99
CA ALA A 83 -7.26 -0.98 7.09
C ALA A 83 -6.38 -1.46 8.27
N THR A 84 -6.49 -2.74 8.66
CA THR A 84 -5.66 -3.32 9.72
C THR A 84 -4.16 -3.29 9.36
N ILE A 85 -3.82 -3.56 8.09
CA ILE A 85 -2.43 -3.49 7.62
C ILE A 85 -1.92 -2.05 7.65
N ALA A 86 -2.73 -1.09 7.19
CA ALA A 86 -2.40 0.32 7.23
C ALA A 86 -2.14 0.82 8.65
N GLU A 87 -2.94 0.41 9.64
CA GLU A 87 -2.74 0.75 11.05
C GLU A 87 -1.40 0.23 11.58
N GLY A 88 -1.05 -1.04 11.29
CA GLY A 88 0.23 -1.61 11.70
C GLY A 88 1.43 -0.89 11.08
N LEU A 89 1.30 -0.47 9.81
CA LEU A 89 2.31 0.31 9.11
C LEU A 89 2.47 1.71 9.73
N VAL A 90 1.37 2.42 10.01
CA VAL A 90 1.39 3.75 10.66
C VAL A 90 2.09 3.69 12.01
N GLN A 91 1.75 2.72 12.86
CA GLN A 91 2.37 2.56 14.18
C GLN A 91 3.89 2.33 14.08
N PHE A 92 4.34 1.61 13.07
CA PHE A 92 5.77 1.45 12.80
C PHE A 92 6.43 2.76 12.41
N PHE A 93 5.82 3.53 11.50
CA PHE A 93 6.38 4.81 11.06
C PHE A 93 6.50 5.80 12.22
N GLU A 94 5.49 5.88 13.09
CA GLU A 94 5.52 6.75 14.28
C GLU A 94 6.68 6.43 15.24
N ARG A 95 7.12 5.17 15.30
CA ARG A 95 8.26 4.76 16.14
C ARG A 95 9.63 5.11 15.57
N PHE A 96 9.78 5.05 14.24
CA PHE A 96 11.10 5.08 13.59
C PHE A 96 11.32 6.27 12.64
N GLU A 97 10.36 7.17 12.50
CA GLU A 97 10.53 8.39 11.72
C GLU A 97 11.32 9.49 12.45
N GLY A 98 11.96 10.39 11.69
CA GLY A 98 12.39 11.71 12.18
C GLY A 98 13.62 11.78 13.11
N GLN A 99 14.16 10.67 13.59
CA GLN A 99 15.33 10.66 14.50
C GLN A 99 16.31 9.52 14.22
N ALA A 100 17.45 9.51 14.92
CA ALA A 100 18.38 8.39 14.87
C ALA A 100 17.69 7.13 15.39
N VAL A 101 17.55 6.15 14.50
CA VAL A 101 16.87 4.88 14.77
C VAL A 101 17.76 3.94 15.58
N ASP A 102 17.21 3.31 16.61
CA ASP A 102 17.81 2.13 17.22
C ASP A 102 17.74 0.97 16.22
N LEU A 103 18.89 0.63 15.63
CA LEU A 103 18.98 -0.39 14.59
C LEU A 103 18.73 -1.82 15.11
N GLU A 104 18.96 -2.08 16.40
CA GLU A 104 18.68 -3.40 16.98
C GLU A 104 17.16 -3.62 17.10
N ALA A 105 16.43 -2.61 17.58
CA ALA A 105 14.97 -2.64 17.65
C ALA A 105 14.31 -2.57 16.26
N PHE A 106 14.92 -1.84 15.32
CA PHE A 106 14.37 -1.64 13.98
C PHE A 106 14.31 -2.93 13.15
N GLY A 107 15.37 -3.74 13.17
CA GLY A 107 15.51 -4.89 12.25
C GLY A 107 14.33 -5.87 12.26
N PRO A 108 13.93 -6.40 13.43
CA PRO A 108 12.80 -7.32 13.53
C PRO A 108 11.47 -6.71 13.08
N GLU A 109 11.20 -5.45 13.44
CA GLU A 109 9.98 -4.74 13.04
C GLU A 109 9.97 -4.46 11.54
N TRP A 110 11.09 -3.99 10.99
CA TRP A 110 11.25 -3.71 9.58
C TRP A 110 10.97 -4.94 8.71
N LYS A 111 11.47 -6.11 9.12
CA LYS A 111 11.18 -7.37 8.42
C LYS A 111 9.68 -7.64 8.36
N THR A 112 8.99 -7.51 9.49
CA THR A 112 7.53 -7.72 9.58
C THR A 112 6.77 -6.76 8.68
N ILE A 113 7.22 -5.50 8.63
CA ILE A 113 6.63 -4.45 7.81
C ILE A 113 6.80 -4.72 6.33
N VAL A 114 8.00 -5.11 5.89
CA VAL A 114 8.27 -5.48 4.50
C VAL A 114 7.44 -6.68 4.07
N GLU A 115 7.35 -7.71 4.91
CA GLU A 115 6.53 -8.90 4.64
C GLU A 115 5.04 -8.53 4.49
N THR A 116 4.53 -7.70 5.40
CA THR A 116 3.12 -7.25 5.38
C THR A 116 2.82 -6.41 4.15
N LEU A 117 3.66 -5.42 3.83
CA LEU A 117 3.48 -4.57 2.65
C LEU A 117 3.58 -5.38 1.34
N THR A 118 4.55 -6.29 1.25
CA THR A 118 4.71 -7.14 0.06
C THR A 118 3.52 -8.06 -0.14
N ALA A 119 2.99 -8.64 0.94
CA ALA A 119 1.79 -9.47 0.88
C ALA A 119 0.57 -8.66 0.41
N ARG A 120 0.41 -7.43 0.92
CA ARG A 120 -0.64 -6.50 0.51
C ARG A 120 -0.60 -6.20 -0.99
N ILE A 121 0.54 -5.71 -1.49
CA ILE A 121 0.73 -5.37 -2.92
C ILE A 121 0.42 -6.58 -3.81
N LYS A 122 0.95 -7.76 -3.46
CA LYS A 122 0.68 -9.00 -4.21
C LYS A 122 -0.81 -9.35 -4.25
N GLN A 123 -1.50 -9.20 -3.12
CA GLN A 123 -2.92 -9.53 -3.02
C GLN A 123 -3.79 -8.56 -3.84
N GLU A 124 -3.43 -7.27 -3.84
CA GLU A 124 -4.09 -6.24 -4.66
C GLU A 124 -3.91 -6.50 -6.15
N GLU A 125 -2.67 -6.74 -6.59
CA GLU A 125 -2.36 -6.97 -8.01
C GLU A 125 -2.91 -8.31 -8.53
N ALA A 126 -2.93 -9.35 -7.69
CA ALA A 126 -3.45 -10.66 -8.08
C ALA A 126 -4.98 -10.74 -8.07
N THR A 127 -5.66 -9.89 -7.28
CA THR A 127 -7.10 -10.03 -7.04
C THR A 127 -7.86 -8.73 -7.27
N LEU A 128 -7.55 -7.68 -6.52
CA LEU A 128 -8.34 -6.43 -6.49
C LEU A 128 -8.28 -5.68 -7.82
N HIS A 129 -7.07 -5.53 -8.38
CA HIS A 129 -6.84 -4.85 -9.65
C HIS A 129 -7.53 -5.56 -10.83
N PRO A 130 -7.39 -6.89 -11.02
CA PRO A 130 -8.15 -7.63 -12.04
C PRO A 130 -9.66 -7.50 -11.86
N MET A 131 -10.16 -7.58 -10.62
CA MET A 131 -11.59 -7.44 -10.32
C MET A 131 -12.09 -6.05 -10.72
N PHE A 132 -11.38 -4.98 -10.34
CA PHE A 132 -11.73 -3.62 -10.73
C PHE A 132 -11.72 -3.44 -12.25
N ARG A 133 -10.65 -3.86 -12.93
CA ARG A 133 -10.56 -3.82 -14.41
C ARG A 133 -11.71 -4.58 -15.08
N ARG A 134 -12.20 -5.67 -14.48
CA ARG A 134 -13.37 -6.41 -14.98
C ARG A 134 -14.68 -5.64 -14.77
N LEU A 135 -14.88 -5.07 -13.58
CA LEU A 135 -16.07 -4.27 -13.26
C LEU A 135 -16.16 -3.04 -14.16
N SER A 136 -15.06 -2.29 -14.33
CA SER A 136 -15.04 -1.09 -15.18
C SER A 136 -15.42 -1.41 -16.62
N ARG A 137 -14.91 -2.53 -17.18
CA ARG A 137 -15.29 -3.02 -18.51
C ARG A 137 -16.77 -3.34 -18.63
N MET A 138 -17.38 -3.93 -17.60
CA MET A 138 -18.82 -4.26 -17.61
C MET A 138 -19.71 -3.03 -17.44
N SER A 139 -19.23 -1.98 -16.77
CA SER A 139 -19.98 -0.77 -16.46
C SER A 139 -19.74 0.37 -17.46
N GLY A 140 -18.89 0.19 -18.48
CA GLY A 140 -18.54 1.23 -19.45
C GLY A 140 -17.65 2.34 -18.90
N VAL A 141 -17.04 2.14 -17.73
CA VAL A 141 -16.13 3.09 -17.08
C VAL A 141 -14.69 2.74 -17.48
N HIS A 142 -13.83 3.74 -17.71
CA HIS A 142 -12.40 3.46 -17.84
C HIS A 142 -11.84 3.11 -16.47
N ALA A 143 -11.29 1.88 -16.36
CA ALA A 143 -10.48 1.47 -15.22
C ALA A 143 -9.30 2.41 -15.07
#